data_AF-A0A2W4L3V0-F1
#
_entry.id   AF-A0A2W4L3V0-F1
#
_cell.length_a   1.000
_cell.length_b   1.000
_cell.length_c   1.000
_cell.angle_alpha   90.00
_cell.angle_beta   90.00
_cell.angle_gamma   90.00
#
_symmetry.space_group_name_H-M   'P 1'
#
loop_
_entity.id
_entity.type
_entity.pdbx_description
1 polymer ?
#
loop_
_entity_poly.entity_id
_entity_poly.type
_entity_poly.pdbx_seq_one_letter_code
_entity_poly.pdbx_strand_id
1 'polypeptide(L)' 'RYLGWPGQAPSYKVGERIWLNAREELKARKGAAFDLKEFHREALNLGALGLDPLQRALRRL' A
#
# COMPACT_ATOMS: atom_id res chain seq x y z
N ARG A 1 21.43 13.51 -7.36
CA ARG A 1 20.18 12.69 -7.31
C ARG A 1 19.27 13.11 -6.14
N TYR A 2 19.68 12.98 -4.87
CA TYR A 2 18.84 13.39 -3.73
C TYR A 2 18.68 14.91 -3.57
N LEU A 3 19.72 15.70 -3.87
CA LEU A 3 19.65 17.17 -3.91
C LEU A 3 19.10 17.72 -5.24
N GLY A 4 18.93 16.88 -6.27
CA GLY A 4 18.43 17.29 -7.58
C GLY A 4 16.95 16.92 -7.82
N TRP A 5 16.37 16.09 -6.95
CA TRP A 5 14.96 15.68 -7.02
C TRP A 5 14.40 15.44 -5.61
N PRO A 6 13.96 16.51 -4.91
CA PRO A 6 13.47 16.39 -3.54
C PRO A 6 12.25 15.47 -3.50
N GLY A 7 12.18 14.59 -2.50
CA GLY A 7 11.04 13.67 -2.28
C GLY A 7 11.16 12.27 -2.92
N GLN A 8 12.13 12.04 -3.81
CA GLN A 8 12.31 10.74 -4.49
C GLN A 8 12.81 9.61 -3.57
N ALA A 9 13.62 9.93 -2.55
CA ALA A 9 14.11 8.91 -1.61
C ALA A 9 13.08 8.54 -0.53
N PRO A 10 12.34 9.51 0.06
CA PRO A 10 11.29 9.20 1.03
C PRO A 10 10.13 8.38 0.46
N SER A 11 9.82 8.50 -0.84
CA SER A 11 8.66 7.84 -1.44
C SER A 11 8.69 6.32 -1.30
N TYR A 12 9.88 5.70 -1.24
CA TYR A 12 10.03 4.26 -1.01
C TYR A 12 9.52 3.85 0.38
N LYS A 13 9.99 4.53 1.42
CA LYS A 13 9.63 4.20 2.81
C LYS A 13 8.20 4.61 3.15
N VAL A 14 7.71 5.70 2.56
CA VAL A 14 6.30 6.10 2.70
C VAL A 14 5.39 5.07 2.01
N GLY A 15 5.73 4.66 0.79
CA GLY A 15 4.98 3.61 0.07
C GLY A 15 4.95 2.29 0.83
N GLU A 16 6.10 1.80 1.28
CA GLU A 16 6.20 0.58 2.09
C GLU A 16 5.30 0.65 3.35
N ARG A 17 5.32 1.78 4.07
CA ARG A 17 4.49 1.98 5.25
C ARG A 17 2.99 1.97 4.93
N ILE A 18 2.58 2.54 3.80
CA ILE A 18 1.18 2.48 3.35
C ILE A 18 0.74 1.02 3.10
N TRP A 19 1.58 0.24 2.43
CA TRP A 19 1.31 -1.18 2.16
C TRP A 19 1.19 -2.02 3.43
N LEU A 20 2.15 -1.86 4.35
CA LEU A 20 2.14 -2.59 5.62
C LEU A 20 0.92 -2.24 6.46
N ASN A 21 0.59 -0.94 6.58
CA ASN A 21 -0.57 -0.51 7.35
C ASN A 21 -1.87 -1.06 6.77
N ALA A 22 -2.07 -0.98 5.45
CA ALA A 22 -3.28 -1.49 4.83
C ALA A 22 -3.44 -3.01 5.00
N ARG A 23 -2.34 -3.76 4.91
CA ARG A 23 -2.33 -5.20 5.14
C ARG A 23 -2.76 -5.53 6.58
N GLU A 24 -2.19 -4.86 7.57
CA GLU A 24 -2.54 -5.11 8.97
C GLU A 24 -3.98 -4.68 9.28
N GLU A 25 -4.44 -3.54 8.75
CA GLU A 25 -5.84 -3.09 8.87
C GLU A 25 -6.81 -4.13 8.28
N LEU A 26 -6.52 -4.65 7.08
CA LEU A 26 -7.36 -5.65 6.43
C LEU A 26 -7.32 -6.99 7.15
N LYS A 27 -6.15 -7.41 7.63
CA LYS A 27 -5.99 -8.63 8.44
C LYS A 27 -6.77 -8.54 9.74
N ALA A 28 -6.77 -7.39 10.41
CA ALA A 28 -7.58 -7.15 11.59
C ALA A 28 -9.09 -7.21 11.29
N ARG A 29 -9.53 -6.67 10.15
CA ARG A 29 -10.95 -6.69 9.72
C ARG A 29 -11.43 -8.09 9.31
N LYS A 30 -10.62 -8.85 8.56
CA LYS A 30 -11.00 -10.17 8.04
C LYS A 30 -10.73 -11.32 9.02
N GLY A 31 -9.85 -11.14 10.00
CA GLY A 31 -9.51 -12.16 10.99
C GLY A 31 -9.06 -13.47 10.32
N ALA A 32 -9.72 -14.58 10.66
CA ALA A 32 -9.43 -15.89 10.09
C ALA A 32 -9.71 -16.00 8.58
N ALA A 33 -10.53 -15.11 8.01
CA ALA A 33 -10.80 -15.07 6.57
C ALA A 33 -9.75 -14.26 5.78
N PHE A 34 -8.69 -13.77 6.44
CA PHE A 34 -7.62 -13.06 5.75
C PHE A 34 -6.75 -14.00 4.91
N ASP A 35 -6.64 -13.70 3.62
CA ASP A 35 -5.73 -14.36 2.69
C ASP A 35 -4.74 -13.33 2.11
N LEU A 36 -3.43 -13.59 2.31
CA LEU A 36 -2.36 -12.71 1.85
C LEU A 36 -2.21 -12.70 0.31
N LYS A 37 -2.43 -13.84 -0.34
CA LYS A 37 -2.38 -13.96 -1.80
C LYS A 37 -3.53 -13.20 -2.44
N GLU A 38 -4.71 -13.26 -1.85
CA GLU A 38 -5.86 -12.45 -2.28
C GLU A 38 -5.58 -10.96 -2.09
N PHE A 39 -5.08 -10.55 -0.92
CA PHE A 39 -4.68 -9.15 -0.71
C PHE A 39 -3.72 -8.64 -1.78
N HIS A 40 -2.66 -9.40 -2.10
CA HIS A 40 -1.71 -8.99 -3.14
C HIS A 40 -2.35 -8.94 -4.53
N ARG A 41 -3.23 -9.88 -4.86
CA ARG A 41 -3.92 -9.89 -6.15
C ARG A 41 -4.78 -8.63 -6.31
N GLU A 42 -5.64 -8.35 -5.31
CA GLU A 42 -6.50 -7.17 -5.35
C GLU A 42 -5.70 -5.86 -5.35
N ALA A 43 -4.64 -5.79 -4.54
CA ALA A 43 -3.79 -4.60 -4.46
C ALA A 43 -3.00 -4.33 -5.76
N LEU A 44 -2.48 -5.36 -6.43
CA LEU A 44 -1.77 -5.21 -7.70
C LEU A 44 -2.71 -4.90 -8.87
N ASN A 45 -3.95 -5.39 -8.83
CA ASN A 45 -4.99 -5.08 -9.83
C ASN A 45 -5.36 -3.59 -9.87
N LEU A 46 -5.06 -2.81 -8.82
CA LEU A 46 -5.24 -1.35 -8.79
C LEU A 46 -4.29 -0.60 -9.73
N GLY A 47 -3.24 -1.26 -10.21
CA GLY A 47 -2.23 -0.65 -11.08
C GLY A 47 -1.32 0.35 -10.36
N ALA A 48 -0.53 1.09 -11.15
CA ALA A 48 0.38 2.10 -10.63
C ALA A 48 -0.39 3.36 -10.22
N LEU A 49 -0.40 3.64 -8.92
CA LEU A 49 -1.05 4.79 -8.32
C LEU A 49 -0.04 5.68 -7.59
N GLY A 50 -0.30 6.99 -7.56
CA GLY A 50 0.37 7.89 -6.62
C GLY A 50 0.07 7.48 -5.17
N LEU A 51 0.91 7.90 -4.22
CA LEU A 51 0.83 7.47 -2.81
C LEU A 51 -0.55 7.75 -2.18
N ASP A 52 -1.12 8.93 -2.43
CA ASP A 52 -2.43 9.32 -1.90
C ASP A 52 -3.59 8.47 -2.46
N PRO A 53 -3.76 8.32 -3.79
CA PRO A 53 -4.71 7.38 -4.37
C PRO A 53 -4.49 5.93 -3.91
N LEU A 54 -3.24 5.47 -3.82
CA LEU A 54 -2.88 4.13 -3.36
C LEU A 54 -3.39 3.89 -1.94
N GLN A 55 -3.11 4.80 -1.01
CA GLN A 55 -3.55 4.68 0.37
C GLN A 55 -5.07 4.60 0.48
N ARG A 56 -5.80 5.44 -0.27
CA ARG A 56 -7.28 5.42 -0.28
C ARG A 56 -7.82 4.12 -0.90
N ALA A 57 -7.20 3.62 -1.96
CA ALA A 57 -7.63 2.40 -2.63
C ALA A 57 -7.40 1.16 -1.74
N LEU A 58 -6.21 1.02 -1.15
CA LEU A 58 -5.89 -0.11 -0.28
C LEU A 58 -6.76 -0.18 0.98
N ARG A 59 -7.17 0.98 1.54
CA ARG A 59 -8.09 1.04 2.69
C ARG A 59 -9.51 0.56 2.39
N ARG A 60 -9.89 0.52 1.11
CA ARG A 60 -11.23 0.10 0.67
C ARG A 60 -11.32 -1.40 0.37
N LEU A 61 -10.18 -2.10 0.34
CA LEU A 61 -10.13 -3.56 0.31
C LEU A 61 -10.74 -4.14 1.59
#